data_AF-A0AAJ0I4A9-F1
#
_entry.id   AF-A0AAJ0I4A9-F1
#
_cell.length_a   1.000
_cell.length_b   1.000
_cell.length_c   1.000
_cell.angle_alpha   90.00
_cell.angle_beta   90.00
_cell.angle_gamma   90.00
#
_symmetry.space_group_name_H-M   'P 1'
#
loop_
_entity.id
_entity.type
_entity.pdbx_description
1 polymer ?
#
loop_
_entity_poly.entity_id
_entity_poly.type
_entity_poly.pdbx_seq_one_letter_code
_entity_poly.pdbx_strand_id
1 'polypeptide(L)'
;MTRSRKTPILLLDGTGVVPSRIARRLAASSANKHPLLVASILGEDPNGVKFNLYDSNTWENPFARAQELFGSDSEMESDGMIHSIYLTAPNSPPSSTHVHSHSSRASTLAASDEQQERAPSPSPSQQASLLMQFVDYARLKHGTRRFVLQSASAMEPGGFSLGRVHAYLRELGQRGEAEWAVLRPTWCQQDFEQPCHVKSIKEENRLYSATSRGKIPWVSADDIAAVAVEALTNKDAPNTEYLVLGPELLGYDDIASILSSVLGRKIVHVDLSSHDLERRQQSFGCSEEHSRLMSSLDTAIKYGTENRTNDVVLSMTGNKPKSFREYAESAKHLWV
;
A
#
# COMPACT_ATOMS: atom_id res chain seq x y z
N MET A 1 -26.26 17.06 24.43
CA MET A 1 -25.73 15.98 23.58
C MET A 1 -24.25 16.20 23.41
N THR A 2 -23.44 15.52 24.21
CA THR A 2 -21.97 15.50 24.08
C THR A 2 -21.63 14.87 22.75
N ARG A 3 -21.03 15.64 21.85
CA ARG A 3 -20.52 15.14 20.57
C ARG A 3 -19.35 14.24 20.93
N SER A 4 -19.51 12.91 20.83
CA SER A 4 -18.42 11.94 21.01
C SER A 4 -17.22 12.42 20.18
N ARG A 5 -16.16 12.87 20.86
CA ARG A 5 -14.98 13.45 20.23
C ARG A 5 -14.14 12.30 19.71
N LYS A 6 -13.90 12.28 18.40
CA LYS A 6 -13.24 11.18 17.71
C LYS A 6 -11.74 11.17 18.00
N THR A 7 -11.21 10.00 18.33
CA THR A 7 -9.79 9.77 18.56
C THR A 7 -8.97 9.81 17.25
N PRO A 8 -7.69 10.22 17.31
CA PRO A 8 -6.81 10.27 16.14
C PRO A 8 -6.59 8.91 15.47
N ILE A 9 -6.45 8.96 14.14
CA ILE A 9 -5.99 7.84 13.31
C ILE A 9 -4.55 8.12 12.86
N LEU A 10 -3.66 7.14 13.00
CA LEU A 10 -2.30 7.20 12.49
C LEU A 10 -2.18 6.42 11.19
N LEU A 11 -1.66 7.04 10.14
CA LEU A 11 -1.32 6.37 8.88
C LEU A 11 0.18 6.19 8.78
N LEU A 12 0.65 4.95 8.80
CA LEU A 12 2.05 4.65 8.46
C LEU A 12 2.28 4.78 6.96
N ASP A 13 3.48 5.25 6.58
CA ASP A 13 3.85 5.58 5.19
C ASP A 13 2.81 6.49 4.51
N GLY A 14 2.41 7.55 5.21
CA GLY A 14 1.30 8.42 4.81
C GLY A 14 1.43 9.08 3.43
N THR A 15 2.64 9.14 2.88
CA THR A 15 2.95 9.63 1.53
C THR A 15 2.79 8.56 0.44
N GLY A 16 2.58 7.29 0.80
CA GLY A 16 2.39 6.19 -0.13
C GLY A 16 1.08 6.27 -0.92
N VAL A 17 0.98 5.42 -1.96
CA VAL A 17 -0.14 5.42 -2.91
C VAL A 17 -1.51 5.27 -2.22
N VAL A 18 -1.65 4.30 -1.31
CA VAL A 18 -2.91 4.04 -0.61
C VAL A 18 -3.06 4.95 0.63
N PRO A 19 -2.07 5.11 1.53
CA PRO A 19 -2.21 5.99 2.69
C PRO A 19 -2.58 7.44 2.35
N SER A 20 -2.01 8.03 1.30
CA SER A 20 -2.37 9.38 0.86
C SER A 20 -3.84 9.49 0.40
N ARG A 21 -4.41 8.41 -0.16
CA ARG A 21 -5.82 8.32 -0.52
C ARG A 21 -6.72 8.17 0.72
N ILE A 22 -6.29 7.39 1.71
CA ILE A 22 -6.97 7.30 3.01
C ILE A 22 -7.02 8.70 3.66
N ALA A 23 -5.88 9.41 3.69
CA ALA A 23 -5.79 10.75 4.24
C ALA A 23 -6.78 11.73 3.58
N ARG A 24 -6.82 11.76 2.23
CA ARG A 24 -7.78 12.60 1.48
C ARG A 24 -9.24 12.24 1.78
N ARG A 25 -9.57 10.96 1.88
CA ARG A 25 -10.93 10.49 2.18
C ARG A 25 -11.37 10.90 3.59
N LEU A 26 -10.50 10.73 4.58
CA LEU A 26 -10.78 11.15 5.96
C LEU A 26 -10.90 12.68 6.09
N ALA A 27 -10.11 13.45 5.33
CA ALA A 27 -10.19 14.90 5.32
C ALA A 27 -11.46 15.45 4.66
N ALA A 28 -11.99 14.77 3.63
CA ALA A 28 -13.19 15.19 2.90
C ALA A 28 -14.51 14.94 3.67
N SER A 29 -14.51 14.06 4.67
CA SER A 29 -15.70 13.71 5.44
C SER A 29 -16.05 14.78 6.48
N SER A 30 -16.95 15.70 6.14
CA SER A 30 -17.43 16.77 7.05
C SER A 30 -18.27 16.25 8.22
N ALA A 31 -18.97 15.13 8.03
CA ALA A 31 -19.84 14.52 9.04
C ALA A 31 -19.06 13.69 10.08
N ASN A 32 -17.86 13.20 9.72
CA ASN A 32 -17.17 12.15 10.46
C ASN A 32 -15.67 12.41 10.66
N LYS A 33 -15.25 13.67 10.73
CA LYS A 33 -13.84 14.11 10.78
C LYS A 33 -13.08 13.50 11.97
N HIS A 34 -12.32 12.43 11.71
CA HIS A 34 -11.33 11.91 12.64
C HIS A 34 -10.07 12.78 12.56
N PRO A 35 -9.45 13.17 13.69
CA PRO A 35 -8.11 13.73 13.66
C PRO A 35 -7.16 12.74 12.97
N LEU A 36 -6.20 13.25 12.20
CA LEU A 36 -5.31 12.44 11.37
C LEU A 36 -3.86 12.78 11.66
N LEU A 37 -3.03 11.76 11.80
CA LEU A 37 -1.58 11.87 11.81
C LEU A 37 -0.99 11.09 10.65
N VAL A 38 -0.07 11.72 9.94
CA VAL A 38 0.55 11.18 8.72
C VAL A 38 2.01 10.88 9.04
N ALA A 39 2.32 9.62 9.32
CA ALA A 39 3.69 9.21 9.64
C ALA A 39 4.52 9.02 8.36
N SER A 40 5.70 9.64 8.31
CA SER A 40 6.67 9.45 7.23
C SER A 40 8.11 9.60 7.76
N ILE A 41 9.10 9.13 7.00
CA ILE A 41 10.52 9.21 7.42
C ILE A 41 10.96 10.66 7.65
N LEU A 42 10.42 11.60 6.87
CA LEU A 42 10.77 13.02 6.95
C LEU A 42 9.83 13.82 7.88
N GLY A 43 8.55 13.46 7.94
CA GLY A 43 7.55 14.15 8.76
C GLY A 43 7.11 15.53 8.22
N GLU A 44 7.31 15.82 6.93
CA GLU A 44 7.15 17.16 6.33
C GLU A 44 5.69 17.59 6.00
N ASP A 45 4.69 16.76 6.28
CA ASP A 45 3.26 17.13 6.09
C ASP A 45 2.78 18.08 7.21
N PRO A 46 1.79 18.97 7.00
CA PRO A 46 1.23 19.80 8.07
C PRO A 46 0.66 19.01 9.27
N ASN A 47 0.15 17.80 9.03
CA ASN A 47 -0.20 16.80 10.04
C ASN A 47 0.84 15.65 10.11
N GLY A 48 2.02 15.92 9.56
CA GLY A 48 3.13 15.02 9.43
C GLY A 48 3.80 14.77 10.77
N VAL A 49 4.27 13.55 10.94
CA VAL A 49 5.12 13.18 12.06
C VAL A 49 6.25 12.30 11.59
N LYS A 50 7.47 12.61 12.05
CA LYS A 50 8.64 11.81 11.74
C LYS A 50 8.49 10.43 12.36
N PHE A 51 8.46 9.40 11.53
CA PHE A 51 8.38 8.01 11.94
C PHE A 51 9.15 7.14 10.96
N ASN A 52 10.01 6.27 11.50
CA ASN A 52 10.73 5.27 10.76
C ASN A 52 10.59 3.93 11.50
N LEU A 53 9.94 2.96 10.86
CA LEU A 53 9.78 1.62 11.43
C LEU A 53 11.13 0.98 11.82
N TYR A 54 12.19 1.32 11.09
CA TYR A 54 13.55 0.79 11.30
C TYR A 54 14.36 1.55 12.36
N ASP A 55 13.83 2.65 12.90
CA ASP A 55 14.45 3.41 13.99
C ASP A 55 13.46 3.55 15.14
N SER A 56 13.58 2.65 16.12
CA SER A 56 12.69 2.60 17.29
C SER A 56 12.68 3.89 18.12
N ASN A 57 13.71 4.73 18.01
CA ASN A 57 13.73 6.03 18.68
C ASN A 57 12.67 6.99 18.13
N THR A 58 12.14 6.72 16.93
CA THR A 58 11.08 7.53 16.31
C THR A 58 9.67 7.05 16.64
N TRP A 59 9.51 5.88 17.28
CA TRP A 59 8.19 5.27 17.49
C TRP A 59 7.31 6.05 18.47
N GLU A 60 7.91 6.86 19.34
CA GLU A 60 7.19 7.73 20.27
C GLU A 60 6.62 8.98 19.61
N ASN A 61 7.25 9.44 18.52
CA ASN A 61 6.92 10.73 17.90
C ASN A 61 5.43 10.87 17.55
N PRO A 62 4.75 9.87 16.94
CA PRO A 62 3.32 9.98 16.65
C PRO A 62 2.46 10.21 17.90
N PHE A 63 2.78 9.54 19.00
CA PHE A 63 2.02 9.64 20.25
C PHE A 63 2.28 10.97 20.96
N ALA A 64 3.54 11.41 21.00
CA ALA A 64 3.89 12.74 21.51
C ALA A 64 3.22 13.86 20.70
N ARG A 65 3.18 13.73 19.36
CA ARG A 65 2.50 14.69 18.47
C ARG A 65 0.98 14.68 18.67
N ALA A 66 0.39 13.50 18.87
CA ALA A 66 -1.02 13.38 19.21
C ALA A 66 -1.35 14.09 20.52
N GLN A 67 -0.53 13.89 21.56
CA GLN A 67 -0.66 14.58 22.84
C GLN A 67 -0.53 16.10 22.70
N GLU A 68 0.42 16.60 21.90
CA GLU A 68 0.60 18.04 21.66
C GLU A 68 -0.62 18.66 20.96
N LEU A 69 -1.14 17.99 19.93
CA LEU A 69 -2.23 18.52 19.11
C LEU A 69 -3.61 18.34 19.75
N PHE A 70 -3.79 17.31 20.56
CA PHE A 70 -5.11 16.88 21.01
C PHE A 70 -5.23 16.73 22.53
N GLY A 71 -4.14 16.53 23.26
CA GLY A 71 -4.14 16.01 24.63
C GLY A 71 -4.53 16.95 25.78
N SER A 72 -5.24 18.05 25.54
CA SER A 72 -5.72 18.96 26.61
C SER A 72 -6.92 18.44 27.40
N ASP A 73 -7.47 17.26 27.05
CA ASP A 73 -8.77 16.81 27.51
C ASP A 73 -8.68 15.50 28.29
N SER A 74 -9.19 15.49 29.54
CA SER A 74 -9.14 14.36 30.47
C SER A 74 -9.87 13.09 30.01
N GLU A 75 -10.73 13.18 28.99
CA GLU A 75 -11.43 12.02 28.41
C GLU A 75 -10.54 11.16 27.48
N MET A 76 -9.43 11.70 26.94
CA MET A 76 -8.55 10.92 26.04
C MET A 76 -7.56 10.02 26.77
N GLU A 77 -7.33 10.25 28.06
CA GLU A 77 -6.45 9.39 28.88
C GLU A 77 -7.01 7.97 29.05
N SER A 78 -8.33 7.76 28.93
CA SER A 78 -8.96 6.44 29.12
C SER A 78 -9.11 5.58 27.86
N ASP A 79 -9.11 6.17 26.65
CA ASP A 79 -9.37 5.46 25.38
C ASP A 79 -8.13 5.30 24.48
N GLY A 80 -6.96 5.72 24.97
CA GLY A 80 -5.71 5.71 24.22
C GLY A 80 -5.58 6.91 23.29
N MET A 81 -4.38 7.50 23.22
CA MET A 81 -4.13 8.75 22.49
C MET A 81 -4.29 8.61 20.97
N ILE A 82 -4.06 7.41 20.44
CA ILE A 82 -4.30 7.04 19.04
C ILE A 82 -5.11 5.74 19.08
N HIS A 83 -6.35 5.77 18.58
CA HIS A 83 -7.24 4.61 18.68
C HIS A 83 -6.98 3.60 17.56
N SER A 84 -6.68 4.08 16.34
CA SER A 84 -6.51 3.24 15.16
C SER A 84 -5.25 3.55 14.38
N ILE A 85 -4.56 2.52 13.93
CA ILE A 85 -3.36 2.62 13.10
C ILE A 85 -3.57 1.86 11.79
N TYR A 86 -3.31 2.54 10.67
CA TYR A 86 -3.14 1.89 9.37
C TYR A 86 -1.68 1.42 9.22
N LEU A 87 -1.50 0.11 9.19
CA LEU A 87 -0.22 -0.55 9.03
C LEU A 87 0.01 -0.87 7.56
N THR A 88 1.20 -0.55 7.08
CA THR A 88 1.72 -1.03 5.80
C THR A 88 3.19 -1.35 6.01
N ALA A 89 3.73 -2.28 5.23
CA ALA A 89 5.18 -2.33 5.09
C ALA A 89 5.62 -0.97 4.50
N PRO A 90 6.44 -0.18 5.19
CA PRO A 90 6.99 1.02 4.58
C PRO A 90 7.83 0.58 3.38
N ASN A 91 7.69 1.29 2.26
CA ASN A 91 8.60 1.10 1.15
C ASN A 91 10.04 1.17 1.68
N SER A 92 10.87 0.16 1.38
CA SER A 92 12.32 0.29 1.56
C SER A 92 12.74 1.63 0.95
N PRO A 93 13.72 2.35 1.54
CA PRO A 93 14.27 3.52 0.85
C PRO A 93 14.60 3.10 -0.57
N PRO A 94 14.20 3.88 -1.60
CA PRO A 94 14.19 3.42 -2.97
C PRO A 94 15.56 2.85 -3.31
N SER A 95 15.63 1.55 -3.59
CA SER A 95 16.75 0.94 -4.30
C SER A 95 16.70 1.53 -5.72
N SER A 96 17.27 2.73 -5.87
CA SER A 96 17.55 3.44 -7.12
C SER A 96 16.63 3.08 -8.30
N THR A 97 15.37 3.51 -8.28
CA THR A 97 14.55 3.58 -9.51
C THR A 97 13.72 4.85 -9.64
N HIS A 98 13.95 5.86 -8.79
CA HIS A 98 13.68 7.25 -9.20
C HIS A 98 14.79 7.67 -10.17
N VAL A 99 14.63 7.31 -11.44
CA VAL A 99 15.33 8.00 -12.53
C VAL A 99 14.89 9.46 -12.43
N HIS A 100 15.82 10.32 -12.02
CA HIS A 100 15.61 11.76 -12.02
C HIS A 100 15.08 12.20 -13.39
N SER A 101 13.83 12.64 -13.44
CA SER A 101 13.34 13.41 -14.58
C SER A 101 14.11 14.72 -14.62
N HIS A 102 14.98 14.87 -15.62
CA HIS A 102 15.76 16.07 -15.83
C HIS A 102 14.85 17.31 -15.97
N SER A 103 14.88 18.17 -14.95
CA SER A 103 14.54 19.58 -15.09
C SER A 103 15.80 20.30 -15.58
N SER A 104 15.75 20.78 -16.82
CA SER A 104 16.79 21.64 -17.40
C SER A 104 16.96 22.92 -16.59
N ARG A 105 18.10 23.07 -15.92
CA ARG A 105 18.75 24.38 -15.72
C ARG A 105 20.22 24.16 -15.40
N ALA A 106 21.07 24.68 -16.27
CA ALA A 106 22.51 24.70 -16.10
C ALA A 106 22.89 25.53 -14.87
N SER A 107 23.66 24.93 -13.97
CA SER A 107 24.56 25.65 -13.07
C SER A 107 25.63 24.69 -12.57
N THR A 108 26.82 24.86 -13.15
CA THR A 108 28.10 24.26 -12.77
C THR A 108 28.39 24.46 -11.29
N LEU A 109 28.60 23.39 -10.53
CA LEU A 109 29.41 23.34 -9.31
C LEU A 109 29.76 21.87 -9.03
N ALA A 110 31.03 21.64 -8.69
CA ALA A 110 31.72 20.37 -8.71
C ALA A 110 31.04 19.27 -7.87
N ALA A 111 30.95 18.07 -8.46
CA ALA A 111 30.55 16.85 -7.77
C ALA A 111 31.69 16.40 -6.85
N SER A 112 31.46 16.43 -5.54
CA SER A 112 32.16 15.58 -4.59
C SER A 112 31.38 14.27 -4.48
N ASP A 113 31.98 13.19 -4.98
CA ASP A 113 31.53 11.81 -4.83
C ASP A 113 31.54 11.42 -3.33
N GLU A 114 30.44 11.63 -2.63
CA GLU A 114 30.13 10.86 -1.43
C GLU A 114 29.25 9.67 -1.84
N GLN A 115 29.91 8.56 -2.18
CA GLN A 115 29.28 7.25 -2.11
C GLN A 115 29.02 6.93 -0.63
N GLN A 116 27.94 7.48 -0.08
CA GLN A 116 27.38 7.02 1.18
C GLN A 116 27.02 5.53 1.00
N GLU A 117 27.80 4.65 1.63
CA GLU A 117 27.53 3.22 1.77
C GLU A 117 26.10 3.06 2.32
N ARG A 118 25.13 2.76 1.43
CA ARG A 118 23.73 2.61 1.80
C ARG A 118 23.57 1.29 2.55
N ALA A 119 23.08 1.36 3.78
CA ALA A 119 22.69 0.19 4.55
C ALA A 119 21.75 -0.71 3.71
N PRO A 120 21.91 -2.04 3.74
CA PRO A 120 21.08 -2.95 2.97
C PRO A 120 19.60 -2.77 3.36
N SER A 121 18.72 -2.85 2.36
CA SER A 121 17.27 -2.82 2.62
C SER A 121 16.89 -3.99 3.53
N PRO A 122 16.08 -3.76 4.57
CA PRO A 122 15.71 -4.79 5.53
C PRO A 122 14.90 -5.89 4.86
N SER A 123 15.21 -7.15 5.20
CA SER A 123 14.53 -8.31 4.63
C SER A 123 13.04 -8.32 5.04
N PRO A 124 12.15 -8.94 4.24
CA PRO A 124 10.73 -8.97 4.58
C PRO A 124 10.42 -9.61 5.95
N SER A 125 11.24 -10.57 6.39
CA SER A 125 11.14 -11.17 7.73
C SER A 125 11.49 -10.17 8.84
N GLN A 126 12.48 -9.30 8.62
CA GLN A 126 12.82 -8.22 9.56
C GLN A 126 11.69 -7.19 9.61
N GLN A 127 11.13 -6.80 8.45
CA GLN A 127 9.99 -5.87 8.38
C GLN A 127 8.78 -6.37 9.16
N ALA A 128 8.38 -7.63 8.96
CA ALA A 128 7.27 -8.24 9.69
C ALA A 128 7.53 -8.23 11.20
N SER A 129 8.76 -8.55 11.62
CA SER A 129 9.14 -8.57 13.04
C SER A 129 9.09 -7.18 13.68
N LEU A 130 9.48 -6.14 12.94
CA LEU A 130 9.40 -4.75 13.42
C LEU A 130 7.96 -4.24 13.48
N LEU A 131 7.11 -4.58 12.50
CA LEU A 131 5.68 -4.25 12.55
C LEU A 131 5.00 -4.85 13.78
N MET A 132 5.26 -6.13 14.09
CA MET A 132 4.70 -6.78 15.28
C MET A 132 5.20 -6.10 16.57
N GLN A 133 6.49 -5.75 16.65
CA GLN A 133 7.03 -5.01 17.79
C GLN A 133 6.41 -3.61 17.94
N PHE A 134 6.17 -2.91 16.83
CA PHE A 134 5.50 -1.61 16.87
C PHE A 134 4.02 -1.73 17.27
N VAL A 135 3.33 -2.80 16.85
CA VAL A 135 1.97 -3.10 17.32
C VAL A 135 1.95 -3.31 18.84
N ASP A 136 2.87 -4.11 19.37
CA ASP A 136 3.02 -4.29 20.82
C ASP A 136 3.34 -2.98 21.53
N TYR A 137 4.25 -2.18 20.99
CA TYR A 137 4.59 -0.86 21.52
C TYR A 137 3.34 0.03 21.63
N ALA A 138 2.63 0.22 20.52
CA ALA A 138 1.45 1.08 20.43
C ALA A 138 0.33 0.62 21.36
N ARG A 139 0.09 -0.69 21.45
CA ARG A 139 -0.96 -1.28 22.28
C ARG A 139 -0.62 -1.21 23.77
N LEU A 140 0.57 -1.68 24.15
CA LEU A 140 0.94 -1.84 25.55
C LEU A 140 1.35 -0.52 26.23
N LYS A 141 1.96 0.42 25.48
CA LYS A 141 2.39 1.71 26.04
C LYS A 141 1.33 2.80 25.92
N HIS A 142 0.57 2.80 24.83
CA HIS A 142 -0.33 3.91 24.47
C HIS A 142 -1.81 3.53 24.40
N GLY A 143 -2.15 2.27 24.69
CA GLY A 143 -3.53 1.80 24.69
C GLY A 143 -4.18 1.74 23.31
N THR A 144 -3.38 1.76 22.22
CA THR A 144 -3.90 1.65 20.85
C THR A 144 -4.67 0.33 20.71
N ARG A 145 -5.93 0.39 20.28
CA ARG A 145 -6.79 -0.79 20.20
C ARG A 145 -6.91 -1.36 18.79
N ARG A 146 -6.98 -0.54 17.76
CA ARG A 146 -7.33 -0.98 16.39
C ARG A 146 -6.16 -0.92 15.42
N PHE A 147 -5.96 -2.00 14.69
CA PHE A 147 -4.91 -2.13 13.68
C PHE A 147 -5.49 -2.62 12.36
N VAL A 148 -5.31 -1.83 11.29
CA VAL A 148 -5.73 -2.20 9.93
C VAL A 148 -4.49 -2.38 9.09
N LEU A 149 -4.19 -3.63 8.73
CA LEU A 149 -3.01 -3.98 7.94
C LEU A 149 -3.34 -4.03 6.45
N GLN A 150 -2.59 -3.29 5.63
CA GLN A 150 -2.49 -3.57 4.21
C GLN A 150 -1.50 -4.72 3.97
N SER A 151 -2.02 -5.86 3.55
CA SER A 151 -1.28 -7.04 3.11
C SER A 151 -1.41 -7.19 1.59
N ALA A 152 -1.42 -8.44 1.09
CA ALA A 152 -1.70 -8.76 -0.31
C ALA A 152 -2.50 -10.08 -0.41
N SER A 153 -3.18 -10.31 -1.52
CA SER A 153 -3.94 -11.54 -1.80
C SER A 153 -3.07 -12.79 -1.69
N ALA A 154 -1.81 -12.71 -2.13
CA ALA A 154 -0.83 -13.79 -2.06
C ALA A 154 -0.29 -14.08 -0.64
N MET A 155 -0.55 -13.19 0.33
CA MET A 155 0.00 -13.29 1.70
C MET A 155 -1.05 -13.89 2.64
N GLU A 156 -1.11 -15.21 2.70
CA GLU A 156 -1.96 -15.96 3.64
C GLU A 156 -1.51 -15.75 5.10
N PRO A 157 -2.44 -15.83 6.08
CA PRO A 157 -2.09 -15.78 7.49
C PRO A 157 -1.11 -16.88 7.86
N GLY A 158 -0.04 -16.52 8.57
CA GLY A 158 1.07 -17.40 8.95
C GLY A 158 2.12 -17.60 7.84
N GLY A 159 1.86 -17.08 6.64
CA GLY A 159 2.79 -17.10 5.51
C GLY A 159 3.97 -16.17 5.69
N PHE A 160 4.71 -15.92 4.60
CA PHE A 160 5.89 -15.05 4.59
C PHE A 160 5.55 -13.57 4.83
N SER A 161 6.50 -12.80 5.36
CA SER A 161 6.40 -11.33 5.54
C SER A 161 5.10 -10.91 6.26
N LEU A 162 4.22 -10.16 5.60
CA LEU A 162 2.95 -9.66 6.12
C LEU A 162 1.96 -10.77 6.50
N GLY A 163 2.12 -11.99 5.98
CA GLY A 163 1.37 -13.16 6.45
C GLY A 163 1.62 -13.45 7.94
N ARG A 164 2.84 -13.23 8.45
CA ARG A 164 3.16 -13.36 9.88
C ARG A 164 2.46 -12.29 10.70
N VAL A 165 2.48 -11.04 10.24
CA VAL A 165 1.79 -9.93 10.90
C VAL A 165 0.28 -10.17 10.92
N HIS A 166 -0.28 -10.73 9.85
CA HIS A 166 -1.68 -11.12 9.78
C HIS A 166 -2.02 -12.18 10.85
N ALA A 167 -1.30 -13.29 10.92
CA ALA A 167 -1.54 -14.30 11.97
C ALA A 167 -1.44 -13.71 13.37
N TYR A 168 -0.42 -12.87 13.61
CA TYR A 168 -0.21 -12.21 14.88
C TYR A 168 -1.37 -11.28 15.28
N LEU A 169 -1.87 -10.44 14.36
CA LEU A 169 -3.04 -9.58 14.62
C LEU A 169 -4.29 -10.41 14.92
N ARG A 170 -4.48 -11.52 14.20
CA ARG A 170 -5.58 -12.45 14.45
C ARG A 170 -5.49 -13.06 15.84
N GLU A 171 -4.30 -13.49 16.27
CA GLU A 171 -4.07 -14.04 17.61
C GLU A 171 -4.38 -13.00 18.70
N LEU A 172 -3.92 -11.75 18.53
CA LEU A 172 -4.27 -10.66 19.45
C LEU A 172 -5.79 -10.45 19.52
N GLY A 173 -6.48 -10.48 18.38
CA GLY A 173 -7.93 -10.39 18.31
C GLY A 173 -8.67 -11.52 19.03
N GLN A 174 -8.20 -12.77 18.87
CA GLN A 174 -8.77 -13.93 19.56
C GLN A 174 -8.64 -13.84 21.08
N ARG A 175 -7.59 -13.18 21.57
CA ARG A 175 -7.39 -12.92 23.01
C ARG A 175 -8.12 -11.67 23.51
N GLY A 176 -8.81 -10.94 22.63
CA GLY A 176 -9.47 -9.68 22.96
C GLY A 176 -8.49 -8.54 23.26
N GLU A 177 -7.24 -8.67 22.82
CA GLU A 177 -6.16 -7.71 23.09
C GLU A 177 -6.08 -6.60 22.04
N ALA A 178 -6.61 -6.83 20.84
CA ALA A 178 -6.63 -5.83 19.77
C ALA A 178 -7.85 -6.03 18.86
N GLU A 179 -8.36 -4.93 18.31
CA GLU A 179 -9.25 -4.96 17.16
C GLU A 179 -8.41 -5.00 15.89
N TRP A 180 -8.79 -5.83 14.92
CA TRP A 180 -7.97 -6.00 13.73
C TRP A 180 -8.76 -6.06 12.43
N ALA A 181 -8.14 -5.59 11.36
CA ALA A 181 -8.52 -5.94 10.00
C ALA A 181 -7.28 -6.19 9.16
N VAL A 182 -7.33 -7.16 8.25
CA VAL A 182 -6.29 -7.32 7.22
C VAL A 182 -6.90 -7.16 5.83
N LEU A 183 -6.50 -6.11 5.13
CA LEU A 183 -6.85 -5.88 3.74
C LEU A 183 -5.87 -6.65 2.86
N ARG A 184 -6.40 -7.52 2.01
CA ARG A 184 -5.64 -8.38 1.10
C ARG A 184 -6.00 -7.98 -0.33
N PRO A 185 -5.50 -6.84 -0.84
CA PRO A 185 -5.70 -6.45 -2.22
C PRO A 185 -5.00 -7.41 -3.19
N THR A 186 -5.57 -7.56 -4.38
CA THR A 186 -4.88 -8.10 -5.55
C THR A 186 -3.94 -7.07 -6.19
N TRP A 187 -3.45 -7.34 -7.40
CA TRP A 187 -2.62 -6.41 -8.17
C TRP A 187 -3.36 -5.11 -8.42
N CYS A 188 -2.62 -4.01 -8.28
CA CYS A 188 -3.18 -2.69 -8.26
C CYS A 188 -3.21 -2.11 -9.67
N GLN A 189 -4.25 -1.36 -9.99
CA GLN A 189 -4.30 -0.59 -11.24
C GLN A 189 -3.10 0.36 -11.36
N GLN A 190 -2.65 0.91 -10.23
CA GLN A 190 -1.48 1.78 -10.12
C GLN A 190 -0.14 1.07 -10.44
N ASP A 191 -0.10 -0.25 -10.56
CA ASP A 191 1.11 -0.97 -10.96
C ASP A 191 1.56 -0.54 -12.37
N PHE A 192 0.64 -0.10 -13.22
CA PHE A 192 0.94 0.43 -14.55
C PHE A 192 1.53 1.85 -14.55
N GLU A 193 1.62 2.51 -13.39
CA GLU A 193 2.35 3.77 -13.19
C GLU A 193 3.86 3.53 -12.95
N GLN A 194 4.26 2.28 -12.68
CA GLN A 194 5.66 1.95 -12.43
C GLN A 194 6.53 2.25 -13.66
N PRO A 195 7.78 2.75 -13.48
CA PRO A 195 8.63 3.17 -14.59
C PRO A 195 8.82 2.11 -15.68
N CYS A 196 8.88 0.82 -15.32
CA CYS A 196 9.02 -0.28 -16.29
C CYS A 196 7.78 -0.43 -17.19
N HIS A 197 6.57 -0.32 -16.64
CA HIS A 197 5.32 -0.36 -17.40
C HIS A 197 5.15 0.91 -18.21
N VAL A 198 5.36 2.09 -17.61
CA VAL A 198 5.30 3.38 -18.31
C VAL A 198 6.22 3.39 -19.52
N LYS A 199 7.49 3.00 -19.34
CA LYS A 199 8.48 2.95 -20.42
C LYS A 199 8.09 1.98 -21.52
N SER A 200 7.73 0.73 -21.17
CA SER A 200 7.38 -0.29 -22.18
C SER A 200 6.11 0.06 -22.96
N ILE A 201 5.11 0.65 -22.31
CA ILE A 201 3.90 1.10 -23.01
C ILE A 201 4.23 2.29 -23.93
N LYS A 202 4.99 3.29 -23.45
CA LYS A 202 5.35 4.48 -24.24
C LYS A 202 6.24 4.16 -25.43
N GLU A 203 7.38 3.53 -25.17
CA GLU A 203 8.46 3.40 -26.14
C GLU A 203 8.31 2.14 -27.00
N GLU A 204 7.73 1.06 -26.46
CA GLU A 204 7.71 -0.24 -27.14
C GLU A 204 6.31 -0.65 -27.62
N ASN A 205 5.25 0.09 -27.24
CA ASN A 205 3.85 -0.33 -27.42
C ASN A 205 3.57 -1.72 -26.82
N ARG A 206 4.23 -2.09 -25.71
CA ARG A 206 4.18 -3.45 -25.18
C ARG A 206 3.93 -3.50 -23.68
N LEU A 207 3.27 -4.58 -23.28
CA LEU A 207 3.20 -5.08 -21.91
C LEU A 207 3.91 -6.41 -21.83
N TYR A 208 4.57 -6.68 -20.72
CA TYR A 208 5.29 -7.92 -20.47
C TYR A 208 4.78 -8.55 -19.18
N SER A 209 4.49 -9.84 -19.22
CA SER A 209 4.14 -10.63 -18.03
C SER A 209 4.58 -12.08 -18.23
N ALA A 210 4.53 -12.89 -17.17
CA ALA A 210 4.65 -14.35 -17.25
C ALA A 210 3.35 -15.04 -16.80
N THR A 211 2.22 -14.35 -16.95
CA THR A 211 0.90 -14.79 -16.48
C THR A 211 0.15 -15.68 -17.47
N SER A 212 0.62 -15.77 -18.71
CA SER A 212 -0.07 -16.47 -19.79
C SER A 212 -1.55 -16.05 -19.89
N ARG A 213 -2.48 -17.01 -19.82
CA ARG A 213 -3.94 -16.74 -19.83
C ARG A 213 -4.55 -16.50 -18.45
N GLY A 214 -3.72 -16.39 -17.41
CA GLY A 214 -4.17 -16.11 -16.05
C GLY A 214 -4.98 -14.82 -15.97
N LYS A 215 -5.95 -14.79 -15.06
CA LYS A 215 -6.85 -13.65 -14.87
C LYS A 215 -6.65 -13.07 -13.48
N ILE A 216 -6.69 -11.74 -13.40
CA ILE A 216 -6.51 -10.99 -12.17
C ILE A 216 -7.66 -9.98 -12.04
N PRO A 217 -8.30 -9.87 -10.86
CA PRO A 217 -9.23 -8.79 -10.57
C PRO A 217 -8.47 -7.53 -10.15
N TRP A 218 -8.04 -6.71 -11.13
CA TRP A 218 -7.20 -5.53 -10.90
C TRP A 218 -7.89 -4.47 -10.05
N VAL A 219 -7.45 -4.32 -8.80
CA VAL A 219 -8.09 -3.45 -7.80
C VAL A 219 -7.54 -2.02 -7.86
N SER A 220 -8.39 -1.03 -7.61
CA SER A 220 -7.95 0.37 -7.54
C SER A 220 -7.39 0.72 -6.16
N ALA A 221 -6.29 1.47 -6.09
CA ALA A 221 -5.81 2.03 -4.82
C ALA A 221 -6.86 2.91 -4.11
N ASP A 222 -7.76 3.54 -4.87
CA ASP A 222 -8.88 4.30 -4.30
C ASP A 222 -9.89 3.39 -3.59
N ASP A 223 -10.09 2.17 -4.07
CA ASP A 223 -11.00 1.18 -3.48
C ASP A 223 -10.37 0.54 -2.24
N ILE A 224 -9.08 0.22 -2.30
CA ILE A 224 -8.31 -0.22 -1.12
C ILE A 224 -8.41 0.83 -0.02
N ALA A 225 -8.18 2.10 -0.36
CA ALA A 225 -8.28 3.21 0.59
C ALA A 225 -9.71 3.39 1.14
N ALA A 226 -10.75 3.15 0.33
CA ALA A 226 -12.13 3.23 0.80
C ALA A 226 -12.44 2.13 1.82
N VAL A 227 -12.07 0.88 1.52
CA VAL A 227 -12.23 -0.24 2.45
C VAL A 227 -11.42 -0.01 3.73
N ALA A 228 -10.21 0.54 3.62
CA ALA A 228 -9.39 0.91 4.77
C ALA A 228 -10.05 1.95 5.67
N VAL A 229 -10.66 3.00 5.10
CA VAL A 229 -11.39 4.01 5.88
C VAL A 229 -12.54 3.37 6.65
N GLU A 230 -13.31 2.50 6.02
CA GLU A 230 -14.40 1.79 6.69
C GLU A 230 -13.86 0.90 7.81
N ALA A 231 -12.82 0.09 7.55
CA ALA A 231 -12.20 -0.75 8.57
C ALA A 231 -11.59 0.05 9.75
N LEU A 232 -11.03 1.23 9.48
CA LEU A 232 -10.45 2.10 10.50
C LEU A 232 -11.53 2.80 11.34
N THR A 233 -12.67 3.15 10.74
CA THR A 233 -13.66 4.05 11.35
C THR A 233 -14.97 3.38 11.76
N ASN A 234 -15.16 2.10 11.44
CA ASN A 234 -16.37 1.36 11.82
C ASN A 234 -16.58 1.42 13.34
N LYS A 235 -17.83 1.55 13.76
CA LYS A 235 -18.18 1.54 15.19
C LYS A 235 -17.79 0.21 15.83
N ASP A 236 -18.05 -0.89 15.12
CA ASP A 236 -17.74 -2.24 15.60
C ASP A 236 -16.38 -2.69 15.09
N ALA A 237 -15.65 -3.43 15.92
CA ALA A 237 -14.37 -4.01 15.56
C ALA A 237 -14.53 -4.98 14.37
N PRO A 238 -13.79 -4.80 13.26
CA PRO A 238 -13.94 -5.68 12.10
C PRO A 238 -13.60 -7.15 12.41
N ASN A 239 -12.49 -7.38 13.11
CA ASN A 239 -11.95 -8.68 13.52
C ASN A 239 -11.96 -9.74 12.41
N THR A 240 -11.62 -9.31 11.19
CA THR A 240 -11.67 -10.13 9.98
C THR A 240 -10.63 -9.69 8.95
N GLU A 241 -10.41 -10.53 7.94
CA GLU A 241 -9.72 -10.14 6.72
C GLU A 241 -10.70 -9.79 5.60
N TYR A 242 -10.24 -8.95 4.67
CA TYR A 242 -10.98 -8.51 3.49
C TYR A 242 -10.13 -8.75 2.24
N LEU A 243 -10.56 -9.67 1.37
CA LEU A 243 -9.97 -9.82 0.05
C LEU A 243 -10.49 -8.69 -0.86
N VAL A 244 -9.66 -7.71 -1.19
CA VAL A 244 -10.10 -6.49 -1.89
C VAL A 244 -9.82 -6.63 -3.39
N LEU A 245 -10.87 -6.81 -4.18
CA LEU A 245 -10.76 -7.20 -5.59
C LEU A 245 -11.32 -6.12 -6.53
N GLY A 246 -10.75 -6.02 -7.73
CA GLY A 246 -11.34 -5.28 -8.83
C GLY A 246 -12.62 -5.92 -9.39
N PRO A 247 -13.41 -5.20 -10.20
CA PRO A 247 -14.70 -5.67 -10.69
C PRO A 247 -14.61 -6.78 -11.76
N GLU A 248 -13.47 -6.89 -12.45
CA GLU A 248 -13.34 -7.67 -13.69
C GLU A 248 -12.12 -8.58 -13.66
N LEU A 249 -12.29 -9.83 -14.09
CA LEU A 249 -11.20 -10.79 -14.26
C LEU A 249 -10.50 -10.56 -15.60
N LEU A 250 -9.40 -9.82 -15.58
CA LEU A 250 -8.64 -9.43 -16.78
C LEU A 250 -7.25 -10.06 -16.78
N GLY A 251 -6.86 -10.60 -17.93
CA GLY A 251 -5.47 -10.98 -18.21
C GLY A 251 -4.74 -9.84 -18.93
N TYR A 252 -3.43 -9.96 -19.09
CA TYR A 252 -2.65 -8.90 -19.74
C TYR A 252 -3.04 -8.65 -21.22
N ASP A 253 -3.60 -9.64 -21.92
CA ASP A 253 -4.19 -9.45 -23.26
C ASP A 253 -5.39 -8.48 -23.24
N ASP A 254 -6.25 -8.60 -22.22
CA ASP A 254 -7.42 -7.73 -22.06
C ASP A 254 -6.96 -6.31 -21.71
N ILE A 255 -5.97 -6.19 -20.82
CA ILE A 255 -5.35 -4.91 -20.47
C ILE A 255 -4.74 -4.23 -21.70
N ALA A 256 -3.99 -4.97 -22.52
CA ALA A 256 -3.42 -4.45 -23.76
C ALA A 256 -4.51 -3.98 -24.74
N SER A 257 -5.63 -4.71 -24.82
CA SER A 257 -6.79 -4.30 -25.63
C SER A 257 -7.44 -3.01 -25.11
N ILE A 258 -7.65 -2.89 -23.80
CA ILE A 258 -8.21 -1.68 -23.18
C ILE A 258 -7.29 -0.48 -23.41
N LEU A 259 -5.98 -0.62 -23.13
CA LEU A 259 -5.00 0.44 -23.38
C LEU A 259 -4.94 0.80 -24.87
N SER A 260 -5.04 -0.17 -25.77
CA SER A 260 -5.07 0.12 -27.22
C SER A 260 -6.23 1.02 -27.60
N SER A 261 -7.42 0.71 -27.06
CA SER A 261 -8.63 1.50 -27.25
C SER A 261 -8.50 2.91 -26.66
N VAL A 262 -7.95 3.04 -25.44
CA VAL A 262 -7.83 4.33 -24.74
C VAL A 262 -6.76 5.23 -25.35
N LEU A 263 -5.64 4.65 -25.79
CA LEU A 263 -4.48 5.40 -26.32
C LEU A 263 -4.56 5.64 -27.83
N GLY A 264 -5.49 4.98 -28.54
CA GLY A 264 -5.62 5.12 -30.00
C GLY A 264 -4.46 4.52 -30.79
N ARG A 265 -3.65 3.65 -30.19
CA ARG A 265 -2.52 2.95 -30.82
C ARG A 265 -2.45 1.51 -30.33
N LYS A 266 -1.93 0.58 -31.14
CA LYS A 266 -1.89 -0.84 -30.81
C LYS A 266 -0.87 -1.11 -29.69
N ILE A 267 -1.34 -1.49 -28.51
CA ILE A 267 -0.55 -2.05 -27.41
C ILE A 267 -0.63 -3.58 -27.47
N VAL A 268 0.51 -4.27 -27.33
CA VAL A 268 0.61 -5.72 -27.43
C VAL A 268 1.11 -6.31 -26.13
N HIS A 269 0.41 -7.30 -25.59
CA HIS A 269 0.94 -8.13 -24.52
C HIS A 269 1.92 -9.17 -25.10
N VAL A 270 3.08 -9.26 -24.47
CA VAL A 270 4.12 -10.25 -24.74
C VAL A 270 4.22 -11.16 -23.51
N ASP A 271 3.68 -12.36 -23.64
CA ASP A 271 3.81 -13.43 -22.64
C ASP A 271 5.24 -13.98 -22.69
N LEU A 272 5.99 -13.78 -21.60
CA LEU A 272 7.36 -14.23 -21.43
C LEU A 272 7.41 -15.52 -20.60
N SER A 273 8.50 -16.27 -20.74
CA SER A 273 8.82 -17.27 -19.72
C SER A 273 9.15 -16.55 -18.40
N SER A 274 8.92 -17.23 -17.26
CA SER A 274 9.31 -16.70 -15.94
C SER A 274 10.79 -16.27 -15.90
N HIS A 275 11.68 -17.03 -16.56
CA HIS A 275 13.10 -16.74 -16.61
C HIS A 275 13.41 -15.50 -17.47
N ASP A 276 12.67 -15.27 -18.56
CA ASP A 276 12.86 -14.07 -19.40
C ASP A 276 12.30 -12.81 -18.73
N LEU A 277 11.19 -12.94 -18.00
CA LEU A 277 10.66 -11.84 -17.18
C LEU A 277 11.64 -11.45 -16.08
N GLU A 278 12.21 -12.44 -15.38
CA GLU A 278 13.23 -12.23 -14.35
C GLU A 278 14.44 -11.47 -14.91
N ARG A 279 15.01 -11.93 -16.05
CA ARG A 279 16.13 -11.24 -16.70
C ARG A 279 15.77 -9.83 -17.14
N ARG A 280 14.53 -9.62 -17.63
CA ARG A 280 14.04 -8.29 -17.99
C ARG A 280 14.00 -7.38 -16.76
N GLN A 281 13.43 -7.83 -15.64
CA GLN A 281 13.38 -7.04 -14.40
C GLN A 281 14.78 -6.68 -13.90
N GLN A 282 15.74 -7.63 -13.92
CA GLN A 282 17.13 -7.37 -13.56
C GLN A 282 17.79 -6.32 -14.46
N SER A 283 17.48 -6.31 -15.77
CA SER A 283 17.99 -5.28 -16.69
C SER A 283 17.47 -3.87 -16.38
N PHE A 284 16.40 -3.75 -15.58
CA PHE A 284 15.87 -2.49 -15.05
C PHE A 284 16.37 -2.17 -13.62
N GLY A 285 17.35 -2.93 -13.11
CA GLY A 285 17.99 -2.67 -11.81
C GLY A 285 17.33 -3.37 -10.62
N CYS A 286 16.35 -4.25 -10.84
CA CYS A 286 15.81 -5.08 -9.77
C CYS A 286 16.84 -6.12 -9.30
N SER A 287 16.87 -6.42 -8.00
CA SER A 287 17.70 -7.51 -7.49
C SER A 287 17.24 -8.87 -8.04
N GLU A 288 18.14 -9.86 -8.07
CA GLU A 288 17.83 -11.23 -8.48
C GLU A 288 16.71 -11.83 -7.61
N GLU A 289 16.82 -11.70 -6.30
CA GLU A 289 15.82 -12.20 -5.34
C GLU A 289 14.44 -11.61 -5.60
N HIS A 290 14.36 -10.28 -5.77
CA HIS A 290 13.09 -9.60 -6.06
C HIS A 290 12.51 -10.04 -7.42
N SER A 291 13.36 -10.13 -8.44
CA SER A 291 12.94 -10.51 -9.80
C SER A 291 12.43 -11.96 -9.85
N ARG A 292 13.10 -12.87 -9.14
CA ARG A 292 12.66 -14.26 -9.00
C ARG A 292 11.33 -14.35 -8.26
N LEU A 293 11.17 -13.62 -7.16
CA LEU A 293 9.91 -13.57 -6.41
C LEU A 293 8.76 -13.07 -7.30
N MET A 294 8.93 -11.92 -7.96
CA MET A 294 7.89 -11.34 -8.81
C MET A 294 7.53 -12.26 -9.98
N SER A 295 8.52 -12.86 -10.64
CA SER A 295 8.27 -13.79 -11.75
C SER A 295 7.59 -15.09 -11.29
N SER A 296 7.84 -15.54 -10.06
CA SER A 296 7.13 -16.68 -9.46
C SER A 296 5.66 -16.36 -9.16
N LEU A 297 5.35 -15.12 -8.76
CA LEU A 297 3.97 -14.67 -8.53
C LEU A 297 3.19 -14.58 -9.85
N ASP A 298 3.80 -14.06 -10.92
CA ASP A 298 3.22 -14.10 -12.26
C ASP A 298 2.93 -15.53 -12.71
N THR A 299 3.88 -16.45 -12.46
CA THR A 299 3.72 -17.87 -12.78
C THR A 299 2.60 -18.52 -11.96
N ALA A 300 2.37 -18.09 -10.72
CA ALA A 300 1.25 -18.57 -9.91
C ALA A 300 -0.10 -18.13 -10.52
N ILE A 301 -0.19 -16.88 -11.01
CA ILE A 301 -1.39 -16.36 -11.69
C ILE A 301 -1.76 -17.20 -12.92
N LYS A 302 -0.76 -17.69 -13.66
CA LYS A 302 -0.99 -18.62 -14.80
C LYS A 302 -1.80 -19.86 -14.39
N TYR A 303 -1.68 -20.31 -13.15
CA TYR A 303 -2.43 -21.45 -12.60
C TYR A 303 -3.73 -21.05 -11.88
N GLY A 304 -4.16 -19.79 -12.00
CA GLY A 304 -5.45 -19.32 -11.52
C GLY A 304 -5.51 -18.95 -10.04
N THR A 305 -4.37 -18.69 -9.39
CA THR A 305 -4.33 -18.29 -7.96
C THR A 305 -5.13 -17.03 -7.65
N GLU A 306 -5.42 -16.22 -8.68
CA GLU A 306 -6.17 -14.97 -8.57
C GLU A 306 -7.50 -14.97 -9.29
N ASN A 307 -7.92 -16.11 -9.82
CA ASN A 307 -9.18 -16.24 -10.55
C ASN A 307 -10.39 -16.29 -9.61
N ARG A 308 -10.65 -15.17 -8.93
CA ARG A 308 -11.64 -15.00 -7.87
C ARG A 308 -12.36 -13.66 -8.05
N THR A 309 -13.61 -13.60 -7.64
CA THR A 309 -14.41 -12.37 -7.59
C THR A 309 -15.16 -12.31 -6.26
N ASN A 310 -15.50 -11.11 -5.82
CA ASN A 310 -16.35 -10.87 -4.66
C ASN A 310 -16.98 -9.47 -4.75
N ASP A 311 -17.74 -9.10 -3.73
CA ASP A 311 -18.41 -7.81 -3.61
C ASP A 311 -17.90 -6.98 -2.42
N VAL A 312 -16.70 -7.28 -1.88
CA VAL A 312 -16.16 -6.65 -0.66
C VAL A 312 -16.11 -5.13 -0.76
N VAL A 313 -15.69 -4.59 -1.90
CA VAL A 313 -15.64 -3.13 -2.10
C VAL A 313 -17.06 -2.54 -2.05
N LEU A 314 -18.03 -3.19 -2.70
CA LEU A 314 -19.42 -2.73 -2.72
C LEU A 314 -20.07 -2.83 -1.36
N SER A 315 -19.92 -3.96 -0.67
CA SER A 315 -20.54 -4.21 0.65
C SER A 315 -19.97 -3.31 1.73
N MET A 316 -18.65 -3.05 1.71
CA MET A 316 -18.00 -2.18 2.70
C MET A 316 -18.27 -0.70 2.42
N THR A 317 -18.20 -0.27 1.16
CA THR A 317 -18.14 1.17 0.84
C THR A 317 -19.42 1.73 0.24
N GLY A 318 -20.37 0.87 -0.12
CA GLY A 318 -21.58 1.23 -0.88
C GLY A 318 -21.33 1.64 -2.34
N ASN A 319 -20.07 1.64 -2.80
CA ASN A 319 -19.67 2.03 -4.14
C ASN A 319 -19.18 0.82 -4.93
N LYS A 320 -19.49 0.77 -6.23
CA LYS A 320 -18.93 -0.26 -7.11
C LYS A 320 -17.41 -0.06 -7.24
N PRO A 321 -16.61 -1.15 -7.25
CA PRO A 321 -15.18 -1.04 -7.48
C PRO A 321 -14.89 -0.49 -8.88
N LYS A 322 -13.82 0.29 -9.01
CA LYS A 322 -13.44 0.96 -10.26
C LYS A 322 -12.91 -0.04 -11.28
N SER A 323 -13.37 0.07 -12.51
CA SER A 323 -12.88 -0.75 -13.63
C SER A 323 -11.47 -0.33 -14.07
N PHE A 324 -10.75 -1.24 -14.73
CA PHE A 324 -9.46 -0.90 -15.31
C PHE A 324 -9.59 0.14 -16.43
N ARG A 325 -10.69 0.12 -17.18
CA ARG A 325 -10.96 1.12 -18.24
C ARG A 325 -11.06 2.53 -17.68
N GLU A 326 -11.84 2.73 -16.62
CA GLU A 326 -11.97 4.05 -15.98
C GLU A 326 -10.61 4.55 -15.48
N TYR A 327 -9.80 3.66 -14.90
CA TYR A 327 -8.43 3.99 -14.52
C TYR A 327 -7.59 4.39 -15.73
N ALA A 328 -7.55 3.56 -16.79
CA ALA A 328 -6.76 3.82 -17.99
C ALA A 328 -7.12 5.16 -18.65
N GLU A 329 -8.40 5.51 -18.71
CA GLU A 329 -8.87 6.79 -19.25
C GLU A 329 -8.37 7.98 -18.43
N SER A 330 -8.39 7.88 -17.10
CA SER A 330 -7.90 8.93 -16.20
C SER A 330 -6.37 9.06 -16.19
N ALA A 331 -5.65 7.94 -16.31
CA ALA A 331 -4.20 7.85 -16.22
C ALA A 331 -3.50 7.93 -17.58
N LYS A 332 -4.23 8.08 -18.69
CA LYS A 332 -3.66 8.01 -20.05
C LYS A 332 -2.45 8.90 -20.29
N HIS A 333 -2.37 10.04 -19.63
CA HIS A 333 -1.26 11.00 -19.72
C HIS A 333 0.10 10.37 -19.32
N LEU A 334 0.11 9.29 -18.55
CA LEU A 334 1.31 8.53 -18.22
C LEU A 334 1.89 7.78 -19.42
N TRP A 335 1.09 7.46 -20.43
CA TRP A 335 1.46 6.60 -21.56
C TRP A 335 1.38 7.27 -22.94
N VAL A 336 1.08 8.57 -22.99
CA VAL A 336 1.12 9.39 -24.21
C VAL A 336 2.53 9.93 -24.46
#